data_AF-T2JD15-F1
#
_entry.id   AF-T2JD15-F1
#
_cell.length_a   1.000
_cell.length_b   1.000
_cell.length_c   1.000
_cell.angle_alpha   90.00
_cell.angle_beta   90.00
_cell.angle_gamma   90.00
#
_symmetry.space_group_name_H-M   'P 1'
#
loop_
_entity.id
_entity.type
_entity.pdbx_description
1 polymer ?
#
loop_
_entity_poly.entity_id
_entity_poly.type
_entity_poly.pdbx_seq_one_letter_code
_entity_poly.pdbx_strand_id
1 'polypeptide(L)'
;MLKLLIMKLDKNVVRQWATLLSILAAFFTNVLANISPINGLTIGEISNEIFKDVLITPKSYAFAIWGLIYLGLISLGVYQAFPKNRNNDYLQKIGYYLVISSLAQIVWVFLFLSRLFVLS
;
A
#
# COMPACT_ATOMS: atom_id res chain seq x y z
N MET A 1 6.67 -16.56 -32.10
CA MET A 1 7.51 -15.34 -32.02
C MET A 1 7.13 -14.46 -30.83
N LEU A 2 5.85 -14.11 -30.62
CA LEU A 2 5.40 -13.33 -29.46
C LEU A 2 5.60 -14.04 -28.09
N LYS A 3 5.44 -15.37 -28.04
CA LYS A 3 5.74 -16.19 -26.85
C LYS A 3 7.23 -16.22 -26.46
N LEU A 4 8.16 -15.98 -27.40
CA LEU A 4 9.61 -15.95 -27.14
C LEU A 4 10.06 -14.61 -26.56
N LEU A 5 9.37 -13.51 -26.87
CA LEU A 5 9.63 -12.19 -26.29
C LEU A 5 9.23 -12.11 -24.81
N ILE A 6 8.23 -12.90 -24.41
CA ILE A 6 7.67 -12.93 -23.04
C ILE A 6 8.49 -13.84 -22.09
N MET A 7 9.32 -14.74 -22.61
CA MET A 7 9.89 -15.88 -21.85
C MET A 7 11.31 -15.70 -21.29
N LYS A 8 11.76 -14.46 -21.09
CA LYS A 8 12.96 -14.15 -20.28
C LYS A 8 12.83 -12.81 -19.53
N LEU A 9 11.64 -12.49 -19.00
CA LEU A 9 11.59 -11.47 -17.96
C LEU A 9 12.37 -11.99 -16.76
N ASP A 10 13.52 -11.39 -16.49
CA ASP A 10 14.33 -11.67 -15.31
C ASP A 10 13.40 -11.59 -14.08
N LYS A 11 13.35 -12.68 -13.30
CA LYS A 11 12.50 -12.79 -12.10
C LYS A 11 12.70 -11.59 -11.16
N ASN A 12 13.91 -11.03 -11.14
CA ASN A 12 14.22 -9.83 -10.35
C ASN A 12 13.54 -8.58 -10.89
N VAL A 13 13.45 -8.44 -12.22
CA VAL A 13 12.75 -7.31 -12.87
C VAL A 13 11.25 -7.42 -12.62
N VAL A 14 10.66 -8.61 -12.75
CA VAL A 14 9.23 -8.83 -12.43
C VAL A 14 8.94 -8.42 -10.98
N ARG A 15 9.77 -8.88 -10.03
CA ARG A 15 9.62 -8.53 -8.61
C ARG A 15 9.73 -7.02 -8.39
N GLN A 16 10.72 -6.35 -8.98
CA GLN A 16 10.92 -4.90 -8.82
C GLN A 16 9.67 -4.12 -9.22
N TRP A 17 9.10 -4.44 -10.38
CA TRP A 17 7.88 -3.82 -10.86
C TRP A 17 6.66 -4.20 -10.01
N ALA A 18 6.53 -5.47 -9.60
CA ALA A 18 5.44 -5.91 -8.74
C ALA A 18 5.41 -5.11 -7.44
N THR A 19 6.54 -4.95 -6.75
CA THR A 19 6.61 -4.16 -5.52
C THR A 19 6.26 -2.69 -5.75
N LEU A 20 6.84 -2.05 -6.78
CA LEU A 20 6.55 -0.63 -7.04
C LEU A 20 5.07 -0.41 -7.36
N LEU A 21 4.49 -1.27 -8.20
CA LEU A 21 3.07 -1.21 -8.54
C LEU A 21 2.17 -1.49 -7.34
N SER A 22 2.53 -2.43 -6.46
CA SER A 22 1.77 -2.68 -5.23
C SER A 22 1.80 -1.48 -4.27
N ILE A 23 2.95 -0.82 -4.12
CA ILE A 23 3.07 0.39 -3.30
C ILE A 23 2.22 1.52 -3.88
N LEU A 24 2.28 1.73 -5.19
CA LEU A 24 1.47 2.75 -5.87
C LEU A 24 -0.03 2.45 -5.75
N ALA A 25 -0.43 1.19 -5.94
CA ALA A 25 -1.81 0.76 -5.75
C ALA A 25 -2.29 1.07 -4.32
N ALA A 26 -1.49 0.72 -3.31
CA ALA A 26 -1.78 1.00 -1.90
C ALA A 26 -1.93 2.51 -1.63
N PHE A 27 -1.02 3.32 -2.18
CA PHE A 27 -1.09 4.78 -2.11
C PHE A 27 -2.38 5.32 -2.74
N PHE A 28 -2.70 4.90 -3.96
CA PHE A 28 -3.91 5.35 -4.65
C PHE A 28 -5.18 4.89 -3.96
N THR A 29 -5.22 3.68 -3.40
CA THR A 29 -6.35 3.21 -2.57
C THR A 29 -6.52 4.11 -1.35
N ASN A 30 -5.43 4.51 -0.69
CA ASN A 30 -5.51 5.43 0.45
C ASN A 30 -5.99 6.83 0.05
N VAL A 31 -5.49 7.36 -1.07
CA VAL A 31 -5.96 8.64 -1.62
C VAL A 31 -7.46 8.56 -1.96
N LEU A 32 -7.88 7.49 -2.64
CA LEU A 32 -9.29 7.28 -3.00
C LEU A 32 -10.17 7.14 -1.75
N ALA A 33 -9.69 6.44 -0.72
CA ALA A 33 -10.39 6.32 0.56
C ALA A 33 -10.63 7.66 1.28
N ASN A 34 -9.81 8.68 1.02
CA ASN A 34 -9.97 10.01 1.57
C ASN A 34 -10.81 10.94 0.67
N ILE A 35 -10.77 10.76 -0.66
CA ILE A 35 -11.51 11.62 -1.61
C ILE A 35 -12.93 11.09 -1.88
N SER A 36 -13.08 9.76 -1.98
CA SER A 36 -14.34 9.09 -2.33
C SER A 36 -14.52 7.82 -1.47
N PRO A 37 -14.90 7.99 -0.19
CA PRO A 37 -15.12 6.86 0.71
C PRO A 37 -16.35 6.04 0.31
N ILE A 38 -16.22 4.72 0.36
CA ILE A 38 -17.23 3.73 -0.09
C ILE A 38 -18.57 3.84 0.68
N ASN A 39 -18.55 4.35 1.92
CA ASN A 39 -19.73 4.54 2.76
C ASN A 39 -19.80 5.95 3.35
N GLY A 40 -19.42 6.96 2.56
CA GLY A 40 -19.59 8.38 2.88
C GLY A 40 -18.67 8.95 3.97
N LEU A 41 -18.06 8.11 4.81
CA LEU A 41 -17.10 8.53 5.83
C LEU A 41 -15.70 8.00 5.51
N THR A 42 -14.72 8.89 5.60
CA THR A 42 -13.29 8.58 5.58
C THR A 42 -12.87 7.84 6.84
N ILE A 43 -11.67 7.24 6.82
CA ILE A 43 -11.10 6.54 7.97
C ILE A 43 -11.00 7.47 9.20
N GLY A 44 -10.61 8.74 8.98
CA GLY A 44 -10.51 9.73 10.06
C GLY A 44 -11.87 10.12 10.64
N GLU A 45 -12.91 10.24 9.81
CA GLU A 45 -14.27 10.53 10.26
C GLU A 45 -14.87 9.34 11.01
N ILE A 46 -14.64 8.10 10.55
CA ILE A 46 -15.05 6.89 11.28
C ILE A 46 -14.42 6.89 12.69
N SER A 47 -13.13 7.24 12.81
CA SER A 47 -12.45 7.36 14.11
C SER A 47 -13.11 8.39 15.03
N ASN A 48 -13.49 9.55 14.50
CA ASN A 48 -14.09 10.64 15.29
C ASN A 48 -15.57 10.46 15.61
N GLU A 49 -16.34 9.82 14.73
CA GLU A 49 -17.81 9.77 14.84
C GLU A 49 -18.29 8.43 15.41
N ILE A 50 -17.73 7.32 14.90
CA ILE A 50 -18.16 5.97 15.27
C ILE A 50 -17.40 5.48 16.51
N PHE A 51 -16.09 5.76 16.58
CA PHE A 51 -15.25 5.35 17.70
C PHE A 51 -15.03 6.46 18.74
N LYS A 52 -15.91 7.46 18.78
CA LYS A 52 -15.82 8.59 19.72
C LYS A 52 -15.77 8.18 21.20
N ASP A 53 -16.42 7.06 21.55
CA ASP A 53 -16.52 6.56 22.92
C ASP A 53 -15.32 5.68 23.31
N VAL A 54 -14.40 5.42 22.38
CA VAL A 54 -13.14 4.72 22.65
C VAL A 54 -12.17 5.70 23.30
N LEU A 55 -11.69 5.35 24.50
CA LEU A 55 -10.84 6.20 25.36
C LEU A 55 -9.57 6.74 24.68
N ILE A 56 -9.06 6.02 23.67
CA ILE A 56 -7.83 6.38 22.95
C ILE A 56 -8.11 6.22 21.45
N THR A 57 -8.36 7.33 20.76
CA THR A 57 -8.44 7.37 19.30
C THR A 57 -7.56 8.50 18.75
N PRO A 58 -6.94 8.28 17.59
CA PRO A 58 -6.21 9.33 16.91
C PRO A 58 -7.19 10.41 16.41
N LYS A 59 -6.82 11.68 16.59
CA LYS A 59 -7.47 12.79 15.89
C LYS A 59 -7.23 12.68 14.38
N SER A 60 -8.11 13.27 13.57
CA SER A 60 -8.01 13.22 12.09
C SER A 60 -6.66 13.61 11.52
N TYR A 61 -5.96 14.59 12.12
CA TYR A 61 -4.64 15.01 11.62
C TYR A 61 -3.57 13.92 11.77
N ALA A 62 -3.74 12.95 12.68
CA ALA A 62 -2.78 11.88 12.88
C ALA A 62 -2.65 10.99 11.63
N PHE A 63 -3.70 10.92 10.80
CA PHE A 63 -3.67 10.20 9.53
C PHE A 63 -2.79 10.89 8.47
N ALA A 64 -2.32 12.13 8.69
CA ALA A 64 -1.38 12.78 7.78
C ALA A 64 -0.02 12.07 7.71
N ILE A 65 0.35 11.26 8.73
CA ILE A 65 1.59 10.48 8.73
C ILE A 65 1.67 9.49 7.57
N TRP A 66 0.52 9.03 7.05
CA TRP A 66 0.46 8.13 5.90
C TRP A 66 1.13 8.75 4.67
N GLY A 67 1.02 10.07 4.46
CA GLY A 67 1.71 10.74 3.37
C GLY A 67 3.24 10.58 3.44
N LEU A 68 3.81 10.72 4.65
CA LEU A 68 5.25 10.52 4.87
C LEU A 68 5.66 9.05 4.69
N ILE A 69 4.84 8.11 5.17
CA ILE A 69 5.07 6.67 4.99
C ILE A 69 5.08 6.32 3.51
N TYR A 70 4.08 6.76 2.74
CA TYR A 70 4.03 6.50 1.30
C TYR A 70 5.17 7.15 0.55
N LEU A 71 5.60 8.35 0.93
CA LEU A 71 6.79 8.98 0.34
C LEU A 71 8.03 8.09 0.54
N GLY A 72 8.24 7.56 1.74
CA GLY A 72 9.32 6.63 2.03
C GLY A 72 9.21 5.33 1.24
N LEU A 73 8.01 4.73 1.18
CA LEU A 73 7.77 3.48 0.44
C LEU A 73 7.97 3.65 -1.07
N ILE A 74 7.44 4.72 -1.66
CA ILE A 74 7.63 5.03 -3.09
C ILE A 74 9.12 5.26 -3.37
N SER A 75 9.81 6.01 -2.51
CA SER A 75 11.26 6.23 -2.65
C SER A 75 12.04 4.91 -2.62
N LEU A 76 11.69 4.00 -1.71
CA LEU A 76 12.27 2.65 -1.66
C LEU A 76 11.93 1.83 -2.90
N GLY A 77 10.67 1.90 -3.37
CA GLY A 77 10.18 1.25 -4.59
C GLY A 77 10.94 1.69 -5.84
N VAL A 78 11.20 2.98 -5.98
CA VAL A 78 12.02 3.56 -7.05
C VAL A 78 13.48 3.14 -6.90
N TYR A 79 14.04 3.25 -5.69
CA TYR A 79 15.42 2.86 -5.42
C TYR A 79 15.69 1.39 -5.78
N GLN A 80 14.79 0.48 -5.39
CA GLN A 80 14.95 -0.94 -5.73
C GLN A 80 14.78 -1.21 -7.21
N ALA A 81 14.06 -0.38 -7.98
CA ALA A 81 13.83 -0.57 -9.41
C ALA A 81 15.07 -0.28 -10.27
N PHE A 82 16.09 0.37 -9.71
CA PHE A 82 17.33 0.63 -10.42
C PHE A 82 18.06 -0.68 -10.82
N PRO A 83 18.65 -0.75 -12.03
CA PRO A 83 19.35 -1.95 -12.51
C PRO A 83 20.47 -2.43 -11.57
N LYS A 84 21.17 -1.50 -10.93
CA LYS A 84 22.25 -1.77 -9.96
C LYS A 84 21.78 -2.62 -8.76
N ASN A 85 20.50 -2.55 -8.42
CA ASN A 85 19.92 -3.16 -7.24
C ASN A 85 19.20 -4.50 -7.51
N ARG A 86 19.22 -5.00 -8.76
CA ARG A 86 18.52 -6.24 -9.17
C ARG A 86 18.92 -7.47 -8.36
N ASN A 87 20.22 -7.62 -8.14
CA ASN A 87 20.83 -8.80 -7.51
C ASN A 87 21.15 -8.60 -6.02
N ASN A 88 20.60 -7.56 -5.38
CA ASN A 88 20.81 -7.33 -3.95
C ASN A 88 19.83 -8.20 -3.13
N ASP A 89 20.34 -9.25 -2.51
CA ASP A 89 19.59 -10.24 -1.72
C ASP A 89 18.66 -9.63 -0.66
N TYR A 90 19.08 -8.55 0.01
CA TYR A 90 18.25 -7.87 1.01
C TYR A 90 17.02 -7.22 0.38
N LEU A 91 17.22 -6.48 -0.71
CA LEU A 91 16.12 -5.85 -1.46
C LEU A 91 15.21 -6.89 -2.11
N GLN A 92 15.74 -8.08 -2.45
CA GLN A 92 14.91 -9.16 -2.95
C GLN A 92 13.90 -9.65 -1.92
N LYS A 93 14.38 -9.92 -0.70
CA LYS A 93 13.54 -10.41 0.40
C LYS A 93 12.51 -9.36 0.78
N ILE A 94 12.94 -8.11 0.95
CA ILE A 94 12.06 -6.99 1.33
C ILE A 94 10.95 -6.76 0.29
N GLY A 95 11.28 -6.83 -1.01
CA GLY A 95 10.31 -6.59 -2.07
C GLY A 95 9.06 -7.47 -2.01
N TYR A 96 9.19 -8.74 -1.65
CA TYR A 96 8.04 -9.65 -1.49
C TYR A 96 7.18 -9.29 -0.27
N TYR A 97 7.80 -8.98 0.86
CA TYR A 97 7.09 -8.52 2.05
C TYR A 97 6.36 -7.20 1.81
N LEU A 98 6.94 -6.30 1.01
CA LEU A 98 6.29 -5.04 0.63
C LEU A 98 5.05 -5.29 -0.23
N VAL A 99 5.11 -6.21 -1.20
CA VAL A 99 3.92 -6.58 -2.00
C VAL A 99 2.80 -7.09 -1.09
N ILE A 100 3.10 -8.05 -0.21
CA ILE A 100 2.11 -8.65 0.70
C ILE A 100 1.54 -7.58 1.63
N SER A 101 2.39 -6.73 2.21
CA SER A 101 1.98 -5.64 3.10
C SER A 101 1.08 -4.63 2.38
N SER A 102 1.44 -4.21 1.16
CA SER A 102 0.62 -3.31 0.35
C SER A 102 -0.75 -3.91 0.02
N LEU A 103 -0.80 -5.19 -0.35
CA LEU A 103 -2.07 -5.86 -0.64
C LEU A 103 -2.93 -6.01 0.62
N ALA A 104 -2.34 -6.40 1.75
CA ALA A 104 -3.03 -6.48 3.03
C ALA A 104 -3.59 -5.10 3.45
N GLN A 105 -2.82 -4.03 3.24
CA GLN A 105 -3.26 -2.67 3.52
C GLN A 105 -4.43 -2.25 2.61
N ILE A 106 -4.39 -2.57 1.32
CA ILE A 106 -5.51 -2.30 0.40
C ILE A 106 -6.77 -3.01 0.89
N VAL A 107 -6.67 -4.31 1.17
CA VAL A 107 -7.79 -5.12 1.66
C VAL A 107 -8.35 -4.55 2.95
N TRP A 108 -7.47 -4.18 3.90
CA TRP A 108 -7.86 -3.56 5.15
C TRP A 108 -8.65 -2.27 4.95
N VAL A 109 -8.20 -1.36 4.07
CA VAL A 109 -8.91 -0.11 3.76
C VAL A 109 -10.32 -0.40 3.24
N PHE A 110 -10.46 -1.36 2.33
CA PHE A 110 -11.78 -1.75 1.81
C PHE A 110 -12.69 -2.31 2.91
N LEU A 111 -12.20 -3.23 3.73
CA LEU A 111 -12.98 -3.85 4.81
C LEU A 111 -13.40 -2.82 5.87
N PHE A 112 -12.46 -1.96 6.27
CA PHE A 112 -12.69 -0.93 7.27
C PHE A 112 -13.71 0.11 6.80
N LEU A 113 -13.57 0.63 5.57
CA LEU A 113 -14.56 1.54 4.98
C LEU A 113 -15.92 0.87 4.80
N SER A 114 -15.94 -0.45 4.56
CA SER A 114 -17.16 -1.25 4.48
C SER A 114 -17.81 -1.55 5.84
N ARG A 115 -17.27 -1.02 6.95
CA ARG A 115 -17.73 -1.28 8.34
C ARG A 115 -17.60 -2.73 8.79
N LEU A 116 -16.79 -3.54 8.09
CA LEU A 116 -16.50 -4.92 8.46
C LEU A 116 -15.37 -4.96 9.49
N PHE A 117 -15.57 -4.30 10.64
CA PHE A 117 -14.52 -4.05 11.63
C PHE A 117 -13.87 -5.31 12.21
N VAL A 118 -14.60 -6.42 12.27
CA VAL A 118 -14.07 -7.71 12.78
C VAL A 118 -13.15 -8.39 11.76
N LEU A 119 -13.35 -8.10 10.47
CA LEU A 119 -12.56 -8.67 9.37
C LEU A 119 -11.40 -7.76 8.94
N SER A 120 -11.49 -6.46 9.26
CA SER A 120 -10.41 -5.48 9.07
C SER A 120 -9.38 -5.61 10.19
#